data_AF-A0A2H0Q468-F1
#
_entry.id   AF-A0A2H0Q468-F1
#
_cell.length_a   1.000
_cell.length_b   1.000
_cell.length_c   1.000
_cell.angle_alpha   90.00
_cell.angle_beta   90.00
_cell.angle_gamma   90.00
#
_symmetry.space_group_name_H-M   'P 1'
#
loop_
_entity.id
_entity.type
_entity.pdbx_description
1 polymer ?
#
loop_
_entity_poly.entity_id
_entity_poly.type
_entity_poly.pdbx_seq_one_letter_code
_entity_poly.pdbx_strand_id
1 'polypeptide(L)'
;MIRQLILVLSLLLLVALNAEARTYIQCAGSSSDRAVVNVDGAKSTLFMTSGVDDPNEIRILKKIKIHLENDTNVEFMSEDEELLVSVPKTAIGQILNYFKVTLTFLESDYDYVLTCYSNVFKD
;
A
#
# COMPACT_ATOMS: atom_id res chain seq x y z
N MET A 1 -32.35 24.42 -19.66
CA MET A 1 -31.77 24.23 -18.32
C MET A 1 -31.55 22.77 -17.95
N ILE A 2 -32.52 21.86 -18.16
CA ILE A 2 -32.38 20.41 -17.82
C ILE A 2 -31.18 19.72 -18.51
N ARG A 3 -30.90 20.03 -19.78
CA ARG A 3 -29.75 19.46 -20.53
C ARG A 3 -28.38 19.77 -19.92
N GLN A 4 -28.19 20.94 -19.31
CA GLN A 4 -26.93 21.32 -18.66
C GLN A 4 -26.76 20.64 -17.29
N LEU A 5 -27.85 20.22 -16.66
CA LEU A 5 -27.80 19.47 -15.40
C LEU A 5 -27.32 18.03 -15.63
N ILE A 6 -27.78 17.39 -16.71
CA ILE A 6 -27.42 16.02 -17.10
C ILE A 6 -25.94 15.96 -17.49
N LEU A 7 -25.53 16.72 -18.52
CA LEU A 7 -24.42 17.68 -18.38
C LEU A 7 -23.30 17.39 -17.37
N VAL A 8 -23.41 18.18 -16.31
CA VAL A 8 -22.56 18.26 -15.14
C VAL A 8 -22.64 16.98 -14.30
N LEU A 9 -23.81 16.35 -14.18
CA LEU A 9 -23.97 15.11 -13.42
C LEU A 9 -23.21 13.95 -14.08
N SER A 10 -23.23 13.86 -15.41
CA SER A 10 -22.45 12.89 -16.19
C SER A 10 -20.96 13.14 -16.05
N LEU A 11 -20.50 14.40 -16.10
CA LEU A 11 -19.09 14.72 -15.84
C LEU A 11 -18.67 14.35 -14.41
N LEU A 12 -19.49 14.61 -13.40
CA LEU A 12 -19.20 14.26 -12.01
C LEU A 12 -19.15 12.74 -11.81
N LEU A 13 -20.04 11.98 -12.46
CA LEU A 13 -19.98 10.52 -12.48
C LEU A 13 -18.74 10.01 -13.22
N LEU A 14 -18.35 10.62 -14.35
CA LEU A 14 -17.11 10.28 -15.05
C LEU A 14 -15.86 10.62 -14.22
N VAL A 15 -15.87 11.69 -13.43
CA VAL A 15 -14.79 12.04 -12.49
C VAL A 15 -14.76 11.08 -11.30
N ALA A 16 -15.92 10.58 -10.86
CA ALA A 16 -16.01 9.56 -9.82
C ALA A 16 -15.66 8.14 -10.32
N LEU A 17 -15.80 7.88 -11.63
CA LEU A 17 -15.45 6.61 -12.29
C LEU A 17 -14.01 6.55 -12.80
N ASN A 18 -13.35 7.70 -13.00
CA ASN A 18 -11.95 7.78 -13.46
C ASN A 18 -11.05 8.32 -12.35
N ALA A 19 -10.55 7.41 -11.52
CA ALA A 19 -9.23 7.42 -10.90
C ALA A 19 -9.31 6.67 -9.57
N GLU A 20 -9.26 5.33 -9.61
CA GLU A 20 -8.75 4.61 -8.45
C GLU A 20 -7.28 5.00 -8.34
N ALA A 21 -7.00 5.97 -7.47
CA ALA A 21 -5.64 6.47 -7.28
C ALA A 21 -4.83 5.37 -6.59
N ARG A 22 -3.98 4.67 -7.36
CA ARG A 22 -3.13 3.61 -6.84
C ARG A 22 -1.99 4.24 -6.06
N THR A 23 -1.85 3.84 -4.79
CA THR A 23 -0.77 4.31 -3.92
C THR A 23 0.32 3.26 -3.84
N TYR A 24 1.51 3.58 -4.33
CA TYR A 24 2.69 2.74 -4.17
C TYR A 24 3.54 3.28 -3.03
N ILE A 25 3.81 2.42 -2.06
CA ILE A 25 4.65 2.72 -0.91
C ILE A 25 5.94 1.93 -1.06
N GLN A 26 7.04 2.63 -1.17
CA GLN A 26 8.36 2.06 -1.39
C GLN A 26 9.19 2.23 -0.12
N CYS A 27 9.69 1.11 0.38
CA CYS A 27 10.31 1.00 1.69
C CYS A 27 11.76 0.49 1.57
N ALA A 28 12.62 1.00 2.44
CA ALA A 28 14.02 0.59 2.58
C ALA A 28 14.34 0.23 4.04
N GLY A 29 14.98 -0.93 4.23
CA GLY A 29 15.49 -1.40 5.51
C GLY A 29 16.99 -1.15 5.68
N SER A 30 17.53 -1.66 6.79
CA SER A 30 18.93 -1.49 7.22
C SER A 30 19.94 -2.32 6.42
N SER A 31 19.52 -3.43 5.78
CA SER A 31 20.42 -4.42 5.18
C SER A 31 20.12 -4.66 3.70
N SER A 32 20.01 -3.58 2.93
CA SER A 32 19.57 -3.60 1.51
C SER A 32 18.15 -4.11 1.25
N ASP A 33 17.42 -4.51 2.31
CA ASP A 33 16.02 -4.90 2.23
C ASP A 33 15.17 -3.84 1.55
N ARG A 34 14.27 -4.28 0.68
CA ARG A 34 13.30 -3.42 -0.01
C ARG A 34 11.92 -4.03 0.13
N ALA A 35 10.93 -3.18 0.34
CA ALA A 35 9.53 -3.59 0.22
C ALA A 35 8.76 -2.59 -0.64
N VAL A 36 7.77 -3.08 -1.36
CA VAL A 36 6.80 -2.27 -2.10
C VAL A 36 5.40 -2.73 -1.69
N VAL A 37 4.64 -1.82 -1.10
CA VAL A 37 3.22 -2.02 -0.80
C VAL A 37 2.43 -1.28 -1.87
N ASN A 38 1.72 -2.03 -2.70
CA ASN A 38 0.76 -1.47 -3.63
C ASN A 38 -0.62 -1.46 -2.95
N VAL A 39 -1.12 -0.27 -2.65
CA VAL A 39 -2.48 -0.07 -2.16
C VAL A 39 -3.34 0.33 -3.35
N ASP A 40 -4.10 -0.65 -3.81
CA ASP A 40 -5.04 -0.55 -4.92
C ASP A 40 -6.38 -1.09 -4.41
N GLY A 41 -7.43 -0.27 -4.46
CA GLY A 41 -8.69 -0.49 -3.73
C GLY A 41 -9.25 -1.90 -3.91
N ALA A 42 -9.15 -2.47 -5.11
CA ALA A 42 -9.62 -3.81 -5.41
C ALA A 42 -8.57 -4.94 -5.24
N LYS A 43 -7.26 -4.64 -5.33
CA LYS A 43 -6.17 -5.64 -5.40
C LYS A 43 -4.84 -5.12 -4.85
N SER A 44 -4.72 -5.04 -3.53
CA SER A 44 -3.47 -4.63 -2.90
C SER A 44 -2.43 -5.77 -2.85
N THR A 45 -1.14 -5.43 -2.95
CA THR A 45 -0.05 -6.42 -2.92
C THR A 45 1.14 -5.93 -2.09
N LEU A 46 1.87 -6.87 -1.49
CA LEU A 46 3.18 -6.66 -0.90
C LEU A 46 4.22 -7.42 -1.71
N PHE A 47 5.29 -6.73 -2.10
CA PHE A 47 6.53 -7.35 -2.53
C PHE A 47 7.65 -7.00 -1.54
N MET A 48 8.48 -7.95 -1.16
CA MET A 48 9.66 -7.74 -0.32
C MET A 48 10.84 -8.55 -0.83
N THR A 49 12.05 -8.00 -0.71
CA THR A 49 13.32 -8.71 -0.93
C THR A 49 14.29 -8.41 0.21
N SER A 50 15.09 -9.40 0.64
CA SER A 50 16.20 -9.21 1.58
C SER A 50 17.41 -8.47 0.98
N GLY A 51 17.34 -8.11 -0.32
CA GLY A 51 18.33 -7.29 -1.01
C GLY A 51 19.14 -8.05 -2.08
N VAL A 52 19.66 -7.32 -3.06
CA VAL A 52 20.23 -7.86 -4.31
C VAL A 52 21.59 -8.55 -4.12
N ASP A 53 22.29 -8.27 -3.02
CA ASP A 53 23.64 -8.78 -2.73
C ASP A 53 23.64 -9.91 -1.68
N ASP A 54 22.47 -10.37 -1.23
CA ASP A 54 22.34 -11.52 -0.34
C ASP A 54 22.43 -12.82 -1.15
N PRO A 55 23.43 -13.69 -0.93
CA PRO A 55 23.52 -14.98 -1.63
C PRO A 55 22.31 -15.90 -1.37
N ASN A 56 21.51 -15.60 -0.34
CA ASN A 56 20.27 -16.28 -0.01
C ASN A 56 19.03 -15.38 -0.22
N GLU A 57 19.07 -14.44 -1.17
CA GLU A 57 17.99 -13.48 -1.44
C GLU A 57 16.58 -14.09 -1.27
N ILE A 58 15.85 -13.62 -0.27
CA ILE A 58 14.48 -14.05 0.01
C ILE A 58 13.54 -13.07 -0.67
N ARG A 59 12.67 -13.56 -1.56
CA ARG A 59 11.63 -12.77 -2.21
C ARG A 59 10.25 -13.20 -1.74
N ILE A 60 9.45 -12.23 -1.32
CA ILE A 60 8.09 -12.45 -0.85
C ILE A 60 7.16 -11.65 -1.75
N LEU A 61 6.13 -12.32 -2.28
CA LEU A 61 5.04 -11.68 -3.00
C LEU A 61 3.73 -12.19 -2.41
N LYS A 62 2.97 -11.30 -1.78
CA LYS A 62 1.68 -11.62 -1.16
C LYS A 62 0.60 -10.69 -1.68
N LYS A 63 -0.60 -11.25 -1.88
CA LYS A 63 -1.81 -10.46 -2.00
C LYS A 63 -2.24 -10.09 -0.59
N ILE A 64 -2.62 -8.83 -0.39
CA ILE A 64 -3.02 -8.30 0.90
C ILE A 64 -4.39 -7.64 0.78
N LYS A 65 -5.18 -7.72 1.84
CA LYS A 65 -6.52 -7.11 1.95
C LYS A 65 -6.59 -6.27 3.21
N ILE A 66 -7.38 -5.20 3.18
CA ILE A 66 -7.63 -4.40 4.38
C ILE A 66 -8.20 -5.32 5.46
N HIS A 67 -7.53 -5.34 6.61
CA HIS A 67 -7.91 -6.11 7.79
C HIS A 67 -8.63 -5.22 8.79
N LEU A 68 -7.99 -4.11 9.14
CA LEU A 68 -8.47 -3.17 10.13
C LEU A 68 -8.04 -1.75 9.73
N GLU A 69 -8.90 -0.78 10.05
CA GLU A 69 -8.58 0.63 9.93
C GLU A 69 -8.90 1.32 11.26
N ASN A 70 -7.93 2.08 11.77
CA ASN A 70 -8.10 2.92 12.95
C ASN A 70 -7.72 4.37 12.64
N ASP A 71 -7.71 5.23 13.67
CA ASP A 71 -7.43 6.67 13.50
C ASP A 71 -5.99 6.95 13.03
N THR A 72 -5.07 6.02 13.25
CA THR A 72 -3.63 6.21 13.01
C THR A 72 -3.10 5.40 11.83
N ASN A 73 -3.58 4.17 11.65
CA ASN A 73 -3.05 3.20 10.70
C ASN A 73 -4.16 2.49 9.92
N VAL A 74 -3.81 2.04 8.72
CA VAL A 74 -4.52 1.03 7.95
C VAL A 74 -3.68 -0.24 7.96
N GLU A 75 -4.29 -1.34 8.37
CA GLU A 75 -3.66 -2.64 8.46
C GLU A 75 -4.14 -3.53 7.31
N PHE A 76 -3.20 -4.19 6.64
CA PHE A 76 -3.45 -5.12 5.56
C PHE A 76 -2.95 -6.51 5.93
N MET A 77 -3.81 -7.52 5.87
CA MET A 77 -3.45 -8.92 6.11
C MET A 77 -3.24 -9.64 4.79
N SER A 78 -2.24 -10.52 4.70
CA SER A 78 -2.08 -11.41 3.56
C SER A 78 -3.26 -12.39 3.44
N GLU A 79 -3.60 -12.81 2.23
CA GLU A 79 -4.75 -13.72 2.01
C GLU A 79 -4.61 -15.07 2.73
N ASP A 80 -3.37 -15.51 2.95
CA ASP A 80 -3.00 -16.72 3.69
C ASP A 80 -2.79 -16.49 5.19
N GLU A 81 -3.02 -15.28 5.69
CA GLU A 81 -2.97 -14.94 7.13
C GLU A 81 -1.60 -15.23 7.78
N GLU A 82 -0.52 -15.06 7.01
CA GLU A 82 0.86 -15.21 7.49
C GLU A 82 1.50 -13.86 7.84
N LEU A 83 1.00 -12.76 7.28
CA LEU A 83 1.66 -11.46 7.35
C LEU A 83 0.68 -10.30 7.48
N LEU A 84 0.98 -9.38 8.40
CA LEU A 84 0.29 -8.11 8.59
C LEU A 84 1.20 -6.94 8.17
N VAL A 85 0.66 -6.01 7.37
CA VAL A 85 1.29 -4.76 6.96
C VAL A 85 0.56 -3.60 7.62
N SER A 86 1.22 -2.85 8.49
CA SER A 86 0.65 -1.65 9.10
C SER A 86 1.21 -0.39 8.45
N VAL A 87 0.33 0.40 7.85
CA VAL A 87 0.66 1.63 7.13
C VAL A 87 0.00 2.83 7.81
N PRO A 88 0.73 3.94 8.06
CA PRO A 88 0.13 5.17 8.56
C PRO A 88 -1.00 5.64 7.65
N LYS A 89 -2.17 5.90 8.22
CA LYS A 89 -3.36 6.33 7.46
C LYS A 89 -3.11 7.60 6.65
N THR A 90 -2.23 8.48 7.15
CA THR A 90 -1.79 9.70 6.46
C THR A 90 -1.06 9.44 5.14
N ALA A 91 -0.48 8.25 4.94
CA ALA A 91 0.25 7.88 3.73
C ALA A 91 -0.66 7.31 2.62
N ILE A 92 -1.87 6.85 2.96
CA ILE A 92 -2.81 6.28 1.98
C ILE A 92 -3.37 7.39 1.09
N GLY A 93 -3.18 7.26 -0.23
CA GLY A 93 -3.65 8.26 -1.19
C GLY A 93 -2.87 9.59 -1.17
N GLN A 94 -1.72 9.64 -0.49
CA GLN A 94 -0.89 10.85 -0.42
C GLN A 94 0.55 10.60 -0.88
N ILE A 95 1.21 11.63 -1.40
CA ILE A 95 2.64 11.62 -1.71
C ILE A 95 3.40 12.10 -0.47
N LEU A 96 4.14 11.22 0.19
CA LEU A 96 4.93 11.51 1.37
C LEU A 96 6.36 11.00 1.20
N ASN A 97 7.34 11.79 1.64
CA ASN A 97 8.76 11.48 1.46
C ASN A 97 9.42 10.77 2.65
N TYR A 98 8.68 10.56 3.75
CA TYR A 98 9.18 9.85 4.94
C TYR A 98 8.05 9.43 5.86
N PHE A 99 7.90 8.12 6.09
CA PHE A 99 7.09 7.53 7.15
C PHE A 99 7.58 6.11 7.43
N LYS A 100 6.98 5.44 8.42
CA LYS A 100 7.33 4.06 8.78
C LYS A 100 6.19 3.12 8.44
N VAL A 101 6.52 1.96 7.87
CA VAL A 101 5.61 0.82 7.70
C VAL A 101 6.15 -0.33 8.54
N THR A 102 5.25 -1.04 9.22
CA THR A 102 5.61 -2.23 9.99
C THR A 102 5.12 -3.48 9.26
N LEU A 103 6.00 -4.46 9.08
CA LEU A 103 5.66 -5.79 8.60
C LEU A 103 5.79 -6.78 9.76
N THR A 104 4.69 -7.45 10.11
CA THR A 104 4.63 -8.45 11.18
C THR A 104 4.36 -9.81 10.57
N PHE A 105 5.31 -10.73 10.69
CA PHE A 105 5.15 -12.12 10.26
C PHE A 105 4.54 -12.90 11.43
N LEU A 106 3.34 -13.43 11.29
CA LEU A 106 2.56 -13.95 12.42
C LEU A 106 3.16 -15.22 13.06
N GLU A 107 3.96 -15.97 12.30
CA GLU A 107 4.70 -17.14 12.81
C GLU A 107 6.05 -16.77 13.44
N SER A 108 6.41 -15.49 13.47
CA SER A 108 7.67 -14.97 13.99
C SER A 108 7.41 -13.87 15.02
N ASP A 109 8.10 -13.90 16.15
CA ASP A 109 8.00 -12.86 17.19
C ASP A 109 8.73 -11.55 16.81
N TYR A 110 8.88 -11.25 15.52
CA TYR A 110 9.72 -10.15 15.04
C TYR A 110 9.00 -9.25 14.03
N ASP A 111 8.98 -7.97 14.34
CA ASP A 111 8.45 -6.90 13.51
C ASP A 111 9.56 -6.21 12.71
N TYR A 112 9.36 -6.08 11.40
CA TYR A 112 10.23 -5.31 10.53
C TYR A 112 9.66 -3.91 10.33
N VAL A 113 10.32 -2.92 10.92
CA VAL A 113 9.96 -1.51 10.73
C VAL A 113 10.83 -0.91 9.63
N LEU A 114 10.21 -0.57 8.50
CA LEU A 114 10.88 -0.03 7.32
C LEU A 114 10.58 1.45 7.15
N THR A 115 11.56 2.21 6.69
CA THR A 115 11.36 3.62 6.32
C THR A 115 10.89 3.70 4.87
N CYS A 116 9.83 4.45 4.61
CA CYS A 116 9.15 4.45 3.32
C CYS A 116 8.85 5.87 2.81
N TYR A 117 8.60 5.93 1.51
CA TYR A 117 7.98 7.04 0.82
C TYR A 117 6.82 6.52 -0.03
N SER A 118 5.87 7.38 -0.37
CA SER A 118 4.69 7.03 -1.15
C SER A 118 4.56 7.89 -2.40
N ASN A 119 4.09 7.26 -3.47
CA ASN A 119 3.70 7.91 -4.71
C ASN A 119 2.26 7.52 -5.04
N VAL A 120 1.51 8.45 -5.63
CA VAL A 120 0.13 8.24 -6.03
C VAL A 120 0.05 8.36 -7.55
N PHE A 121 -0.42 7.31 -8.21
CA PHE A 121 -0.62 7.28 -9.65
C PHE A 121 -2.12 7.25 -9.92
N LYS A 122 -2.55 8.01 -10.92
CA LYS A 122 -3.90 7.91 -11.47
C LYS A 122 -3.80 7.02 -12.70
N ASP A 123 -4.38 5.83 -12.61
CA ASP A 123 -4.65 5.00 -13.77
C ASP A 123 -5.86 5.57 -14.54
#